data_AF-A0A452XDF9-F1
#
_entry.id   AF-A0A452XDF9-F1
#
_cell.length_a   1.000
_cell.length_b   1.000
_cell.length_c   1.000
_cell.angle_alpha   90.00
_cell.angle_beta   90.00
_cell.angle_gamma   90.00
#
_symmetry.space_group_name_H-M   'P 1'
#
loop_
_entity.id
_entity.type
_entity.pdbx_description
1 polymer ?
#
loop_
_entity_poly.entity_id
_entity_poly.type
_entity_poly.pdbx_seq_one_letter_code
_entity_poly.pdbx_strand_id
1 'polypeptide(L)'
;MHNIEITRGRGGQLARAAGAVAKLIAKEGKSATLRLPSGEVRLVSQNSLATVGQVGNVGVNQKSLGRAGSKCWLGKRPVVRGVVMNPVDPRMVLFFVAVSKYVTRNMENCIFGICNNAMGERRELNPRMVDSQSTALIHLATSAPYPA
;
A
#
# COMPACT_ATOMS: atom_id res chain seq x y z
N MET A 1 6.05 -10.03 16.65
CA MET A 1 4.61 -9.80 16.88
C MET A 1 3.94 -9.64 15.53
N HIS A 2 2.71 -10.10 15.40
CA HIS A 2 1.93 -10.08 14.17
C HIS A 2 0.47 -9.71 14.48
N ASN A 3 -0.34 -9.50 13.44
CA ASN A 3 -1.75 -9.09 13.59
C ASN A 3 -1.92 -7.82 14.46
N ILE A 4 -1.22 -6.75 14.11
CA ILE A 4 -1.16 -5.52 14.92
C ILE A 4 -2.28 -4.56 14.54
N GLU A 5 -2.92 -3.99 15.55
CA GLU A 5 -3.96 -2.99 15.42
C GLU A 5 -3.39 -1.57 15.28
N ILE A 6 -3.91 -0.79 14.30
CA ILE A 6 -3.50 0.62 14.09
C ILE A 6 -4.26 1.54 15.03
N THR A 7 -5.58 1.36 15.10
CA THR A 7 -6.50 2.13 15.95
C THR A 7 -7.28 1.14 16.78
N ARG A 8 -7.36 1.37 18.10
CA ARG A 8 -8.07 0.48 19.02
C ARG A 8 -9.53 0.25 18.61
N GLY A 9 -9.98 -0.98 18.73
CA GLY A 9 -11.33 -1.41 18.37
C GLY A 9 -11.54 -1.70 16.88
N ARG A 10 -10.53 -1.50 16.02
CA ARG A 10 -10.63 -1.81 14.58
C ARG A 10 -9.99 -3.14 14.18
N GLY A 11 -9.43 -3.86 15.15
CA GLY A 11 -8.80 -5.15 14.94
C GLY A 11 -7.43 -5.06 14.26
N GLY A 12 -6.76 -6.20 14.14
CA GLY A 12 -5.42 -6.30 13.56
C GLY A 12 -5.42 -6.07 12.05
N GLN A 13 -4.63 -5.10 11.60
CA GLN A 13 -4.52 -4.69 10.20
C GLN A 13 -3.13 -4.94 9.63
N LEU A 14 -2.10 -4.80 10.47
CA LEU A 14 -0.70 -4.89 10.07
C LEU A 14 -0.12 -6.30 10.32
N ALA A 15 0.89 -6.66 9.52
CA ALA A 15 1.64 -7.91 9.63
C ALA A 15 0.75 -9.17 9.66
N ARG A 16 -0.08 -9.34 8.63
CA ARG A 16 -0.99 -10.50 8.45
C ARG A 16 -0.54 -11.51 7.38
N ALA A 17 0.39 -11.12 6.52
CA ALA A 17 0.88 -11.99 5.46
C ALA A 17 1.63 -13.21 6.03
N ALA A 18 1.68 -14.30 5.28
CA ALA A 18 2.44 -15.50 5.65
C ALA A 18 3.91 -15.15 5.95
N GLY A 19 4.44 -15.64 7.06
CA GLY A 19 5.78 -15.31 7.54
C GLY A 19 5.99 -13.87 8.04
N ALA A 20 4.96 -13.02 8.06
CA ALA A 20 5.12 -11.63 8.51
C ALA A 20 5.46 -11.56 10.00
N VAL A 21 6.39 -10.66 10.33
CA VAL A 21 6.79 -10.34 11.70
C VAL A 21 7.10 -8.86 11.80
N ALA A 22 6.60 -8.23 12.86
CA ALA A 22 7.00 -6.91 13.28
C ALA A 22 7.75 -7.00 14.62
N LYS A 23 8.73 -6.11 14.79
CA LYS A 23 9.56 -6.02 16.00
C LYS A 23 9.22 -4.75 16.77
N LEU A 24 9.04 -4.86 18.08
CA LEU A 24 8.94 -3.71 18.97
C LEU A 24 10.36 -3.18 19.22
N ILE A 25 10.60 -1.90 18.95
CA ILE A 25 11.90 -1.25 19.16
C ILE A 25 11.93 -0.60 20.54
N ALA A 26 10.98 0.29 20.79
CA ALA A 26 10.92 1.09 22.00
C ALA A 26 9.47 1.35 22.39
N LYS A 27 9.25 1.65 23.67
CA LYS A 27 7.98 2.13 24.21
C LYS A 27 8.23 3.50 24.82
N GLU A 28 7.48 4.49 24.39
CA GLU A 28 7.63 5.88 24.84
C GLU A 28 6.26 6.48 25.13
N GLY A 29 6.05 6.89 26.40
CA GLY A 29 4.82 7.51 26.85
C GLY A 29 3.58 6.68 26.53
N LYS A 30 2.68 7.20 25.68
CA LYS A 30 1.41 6.56 25.27
C LYS A 30 1.53 5.77 23.97
N SER A 31 2.71 5.73 23.36
CA SER A 31 2.99 5.12 22.06
C SER A 31 4.11 4.09 22.13
N ALA A 32 4.16 3.22 21.14
CA ALA A 32 5.18 2.20 20.95
C ALA A 32 5.70 2.29 19.52
N THR A 33 7.01 2.19 19.37
CA THR A 33 7.71 2.26 18.09
C THR A 33 7.91 0.85 17.57
N LEU A 34 7.32 0.56 16.41
CA LEU A 34 7.35 -0.74 15.77
C LEU A 34 8.13 -0.69 14.46
N ARG A 35 8.96 -1.71 14.21
CA ARG A 35 9.53 -2.00 12.89
C ARG A 35 8.62 -2.96 12.15
N LEU A 36 8.04 -2.49 11.04
CA LEU A 36 7.16 -3.26 10.18
C LEU A 36 7.95 -4.22 9.27
N PRO A 37 7.31 -5.25 8.68
CA PRO A 37 7.97 -6.14 7.71
C PRO A 37 8.42 -5.41 6.44
N SER A 38 7.86 -4.23 6.13
CA SER A 38 8.34 -3.35 5.06
C SER A 38 9.69 -2.68 5.36
N GLY A 39 10.16 -2.76 6.61
CA GLY A 39 11.31 -2.00 7.10
C GLY A 39 10.97 -0.62 7.64
N GLU A 40 9.76 -0.10 7.38
CA GLU A 40 9.28 1.17 7.91
C GLU A 40 9.17 1.11 9.45
N VAL A 41 9.61 2.19 10.10
CA VAL A 41 9.43 2.39 11.54
C VAL A 41 8.20 3.26 11.76
N ARG A 42 7.23 2.74 12.51
CA ARG A 42 5.94 3.40 12.74
C ARG A 42 5.57 3.45 14.22
N LEU A 43 5.03 4.58 14.64
CA LEU A 43 4.43 4.76 15.96
C LEU A 43 3.01 4.20 16.01
N VAL A 44 2.70 3.42 17.04
CA VAL A 44 1.38 2.82 17.31
C VAL A 44 1.03 3.06 18.77
N SER A 45 -0.26 3.20 19.10
CA SER A 45 -0.69 3.38 20.49
C SER A 45 -0.37 2.15 21.35
N GLN A 46 -0.01 2.37 22.63
CA GLN A 46 0.36 1.26 23.52
C GLN A 46 -0.76 0.27 23.83
N ASN A 47 -2.01 0.72 23.93
CA ASN A 47 -3.13 -0.20 24.20
C ASN A 47 -3.77 -0.75 22.89
N SER A 48 -3.07 -0.67 21.75
CA SER A 48 -3.42 -1.46 20.57
C SER A 48 -3.11 -2.94 20.80
N LEU A 49 -3.97 -3.83 20.31
CA LEU A 49 -3.77 -5.28 20.44
C LEU A 49 -2.82 -5.81 19.36
N ALA A 50 -2.03 -6.83 19.73
CA ALA A 50 -1.15 -7.56 18.83
C ALA A 50 -0.91 -8.98 19.33
N THR A 51 -0.69 -9.92 18.42
CA THR A 51 -0.38 -11.31 18.75
C THR A 51 1.14 -11.53 18.80
N VAL A 52 1.60 -12.26 19.81
CA VAL A 52 3.02 -12.61 19.97
C VAL A 52 3.42 -13.68 18.95
N GLY A 53 4.67 -13.62 18.47
CA GLY A 53 5.19 -14.55 17.46
C GLY A 53 5.15 -14.04 16.02
N GLN A 54 5.33 -14.96 15.08
CA GLN A 54 5.38 -14.77 13.63
C GLN A 54 4.20 -15.51 12.98
N VAL A 55 3.68 -14.97 11.87
CA VAL A 55 2.66 -15.69 11.08
C VAL A 55 3.26 -16.96 10.49
N GLY A 56 2.54 -18.08 10.58
CA GLY A 56 2.98 -19.37 10.01
C GLY A 56 3.18 -19.35 8.49
N ASN A 57 3.55 -20.52 7.93
CA ASN A 57 3.78 -20.71 6.50
C ASN A 57 4.93 -19.84 5.92
N VAL A 58 6.06 -19.78 6.61
CA VAL A 58 7.25 -19.00 6.21
C VAL A 58 7.80 -19.43 4.83
N GLY A 59 7.66 -20.72 4.49
CA GLY A 59 8.14 -21.30 3.24
C GLY A 59 7.24 -21.09 2.02
N VAL A 60 6.22 -20.22 2.08
CA VAL A 60 5.29 -20.02 0.95
C VAL A 60 6.00 -19.60 -0.35
N ASN A 61 7.09 -18.85 -0.23
CA ASN A 61 7.88 -18.36 -1.37
C ASN A 61 8.74 -19.44 -2.04
N GLN A 62 8.96 -20.58 -1.38
CA GLN A 62 9.72 -21.70 -1.95
C GLN A 62 8.91 -22.49 -2.98
N LYS A 63 7.59 -22.28 -3.05
CA LYS A 63 6.71 -23.00 -3.98
C LYS A 63 6.69 -22.32 -5.34
N SER A 64 7.14 -23.01 -6.39
CA SER A 64 7.02 -22.56 -7.77
C SER A 64 5.68 -22.93 -8.39
N LEU A 65 4.99 -21.98 -9.03
CA LEU A 65 3.82 -22.24 -9.86
C LEU A 65 4.28 -22.79 -11.21
N GLY A 66 4.61 -24.09 -11.28
CA GLY A 66 5.28 -24.74 -12.42
C GLY A 66 4.56 -24.72 -13.77
N ARG A 67 3.34 -24.20 -13.86
CA ARG A 67 2.58 -24.04 -15.12
C ARG A 67 1.78 -22.75 -15.14
N ALA A 68 1.53 -22.21 -16.33
CA ALA A 68 0.72 -21.00 -16.52
C ALA A 68 -0.71 -21.15 -15.97
N GLY A 69 -1.34 -22.32 -16.15
CA GLY A 69 -2.69 -22.60 -15.65
C GLY A 69 -2.83 -22.47 -14.13
N SER A 70 -1.77 -22.75 -13.36
CA SER A 70 -1.78 -22.58 -11.91
C SER A 70 -1.91 -21.11 -11.48
N LYS A 71 -1.48 -20.15 -12.31
CA LYS A 71 -1.74 -18.72 -12.06
C LYS A 71 -3.20 -18.35 -12.34
N CYS A 72 -3.82 -18.96 -13.35
CA CYS A 72 -5.24 -18.74 -13.66
C CYS A 72 -6.15 -19.26 -12.54
N TRP A 73 -5.79 -20.37 -11.88
CA TRP A 73 -6.51 -20.88 -10.70
C TRP A 73 -6.51 -19.90 -9.52
N LEU A 74 -5.50 -19.03 -9.42
CA LEU A 74 -5.44 -17.94 -8.44
C LEU A 74 -6.23 -16.69 -8.88
N GLY A 75 -7.03 -16.78 -9.94
CA GLY A 75 -7.80 -15.67 -10.51
C GLY A 75 -6.95 -14.64 -11.26
N LYS A 76 -5.66 -14.90 -11.51
CA LYS A 76 -4.77 -13.97 -12.21
C LYS A 76 -4.81 -14.23 -13.71
N ARG A 77 -5.28 -13.24 -14.47
CA ARG A 77 -5.28 -13.26 -15.95
C ARG A 77 -3.87 -12.97 -16.51
N PRO A 78 -3.56 -13.43 -17.73
CA PRO A 78 -2.31 -13.08 -18.39
C PRO A 78 -2.21 -11.55 -18.57
N VAL A 79 -1.05 -10.99 -18.21
CA VAL A 79 -0.74 -9.57 -18.38
C VAL A 79 0.14 -9.40 -19.61
N VAL A 80 -0.30 -8.59 -20.56
CA VAL A 80 0.46 -8.26 -21.77
C VAL A 80 1.40 -7.11 -21.47
N ARG A 81 2.67 -7.19 -21.92
CA ARG A 81 3.65 -6.11 -21.77
C ARG A 81 3.28 -4.93 -22.68
N GLY A 82 3.42 -3.70 -22.18
CA GLY A 82 3.11 -2.49 -22.95
C GLY A 82 3.92 -2.36 -24.26
N VAL A 83 5.13 -2.92 -24.30
CA VAL A 83 6.02 -2.90 -25.49
C VAL A 83 5.42 -3.60 -26.72
N VAL A 84 4.46 -4.52 -26.52
CA VAL A 84 3.86 -5.31 -27.61
C VAL A 84 2.52 -4.68 -28.10
N MET A 85 2.08 -3.59 -27.48
CA MET A 85 0.79 -2.94 -27.78
C MET A 85 0.96 -1.81 -28.82
N ASN A 86 -0.13 -1.47 -29.52
CA ASN A 86 -0.18 -0.34 -30.45
C ASN A 86 -0.49 0.97 -29.68
N PRO A 87 -0.03 2.16 -30.14
CA PRO A 87 -0.27 3.42 -29.43
C PRO A 87 -1.72 3.84 -29.22
N VAL A 88 -2.66 3.27 -29.98
CA VAL A 88 -4.11 3.54 -29.86
C VAL A 88 -4.80 2.66 -28.82
N ASP A 89 -4.13 1.60 -28.35
CA ASP A 89 -4.75 0.70 -27.38
C ASP A 89 -5.02 1.48 -26.09
N PRO A 90 -6.21 1.39 -25.48
CA PRO A 90 -6.61 2.18 -24.30
C PRO A 90 -5.82 1.87 -23.01
N ARG A 91 -4.70 1.13 -23.13
CA ARG A 91 -3.63 1.00 -22.14
C ARG A 91 -2.40 1.88 -22.43
N MET A 92 -2.46 2.73 -23.46
CA MET A 92 -1.42 3.67 -23.85
C MET A 92 -2.05 5.04 -24.03
N VAL A 93 -1.86 5.92 -23.05
CA VAL A 93 -1.86 7.36 -23.29
C VAL A 93 -0.41 7.82 -23.13
N LEU A 94 0.36 7.80 -24.23
CA LEU A 94 1.61 8.55 -24.31
C LEU A 94 1.68 9.25 -25.67
N PHE A 95 1.61 10.56 -25.63
CA PHE A 95 1.72 11.46 -26.78
C PHE A 95 3.10 11.36 -27.43
N PHE A 96 3.10 11.37 -28.76
CA PHE A 96 4.21 11.80 -29.59
C PHE A 96 4.65 13.22 -29.20
N VAL A 97 5.89 13.39 -28.77
CA VAL A 97 6.67 14.56 -29.20
C VAL A 97 7.93 13.99 -29.86
N ALA A 98 8.01 14.18 -31.17
CA ALA A 98 9.21 13.90 -31.93
C ALA A 98 10.36 14.76 -31.39
N VAL A 99 11.30 14.14 -30.68
CA VAL A 99 12.64 14.69 -30.56
C VAL A 99 13.63 13.60 -31.00
N SER A 100 14.48 14.06 -31.91
CA SER A 100 15.59 13.40 -32.55
C SER A 100 16.44 12.53 -31.62
N LYS A 101 17.16 11.57 -32.24
CA LYS A 101 18.15 10.66 -31.66
C LYS A 101 18.96 11.31 -30.52
N TYR A 102 19.30 10.52 -29.51
CA TYR A 102 20.11 10.80 -28.31
C TYR A 102 19.33 11.27 -27.07
N VAL A 103 18.93 10.27 -26.26
CA VAL A 103 18.78 10.22 -24.78
C VAL A 103 17.55 9.38 -24.44
N THR A 104 17.67 8.06 -24.56
CA THR A 104 16.75 7.11 -23.92
C THR A 104 17.14 6.94 -22.45
N ARG A 105 17.03 8.00 -21.64
CA ARG A 105 17.07 7.86 -20.17
C ARG A 105 15.67 7.52 -19.66
N ASN A 106 15.37 6.23 -19.73
CA ASN A 106 14.70 5.46 -18.68
C ASN A 106 13.45 6.07 -18.00
N MET A 107 12.45 6.45 -18.79
CA MET A 107 11.07 6.52 -18.30
C MET A 107 10.41 5.15 -18.50
N GLU A 108 10.40 4.31 -17.47
CA GLU A 108 9.61 3.08 -17.50
C GLU A 108 8.12 3.43 -17.34
N ASN A 109 7.47 3.45 -18.49
CA ASN A 109 6.09 3.82 -18.80
C ASN A 109 5.03 3.35 -17.78
N CYS A 110 4.18 4.25 -17.27
CA CYS A 110 2.85 3.89 -16.76
C CYS A 110 1.80 3.88 -17.87
N ILE A 111 0.83 2.99 -17.72
CA ILE A 111 -0.40 2.91 -18.53
C ILE A 111 -1.21 4.23 -18.51
N PHE A 112 -1.19 4.95 -17.38
CA PHE A 112 -1.88 6.23 -17.19
C PHE A 112 -0.93 7.46 -17.14
N GLY A 113 0.33 7.33 -17.58
CA GLY A 113 1.25 8.48 -17.69
C GLY A 113 1.94 8.95 -16.39
N ILE A 114 1.77 8.26 -15.26
CA ILE A 114 2.59 8.46 -14.05
C ILE A 114 3.98 7.80 -14.26
N CYS A 115 5.05 8.16 -13.56
CA CYS A 115 6.35 7.48 -13.67
C CYS A 115 6.49 6.43 -12.56
N ASN A 116 6.64 5.14 -12.91
CA ASN A 116 6.70 4.03 -11.94
C ASN A 116 7.96 4.05 -11.06
N ASN A 117 9.07 4.64 -11.54
CA ASN A 117 10.39 4.38 -10.96
C ASN A 117 10.94 5.49 -10.04
N ALA A 118 10.22 6.61 -9.86
CA ALA A 118 10.77 7.72 -9.10
C ALA A 118 9.76 8.63 -8.37
N MET A 119 8.45 8.53 -8.63
CA MET A 119 7.47 9.38 -7.95
C MET A 119 6.94 8.67 -6.71
N GLY A 120 7.14 9.25 -5.53
CA GLY A 120 6.48 8.78 -4.32
C GLY A 120 4.96 8.99 -4.43
N GLU A 121 4.18 7.92 -4.49
CA GLU A 121 2.71 7.99 -4.58
C GLU A 121 2.03 8.29 -3.24
N ARG A 122 2.80 8.36 -2.15
CA ARG A 122 2.28 8.71 -0.83
C ARG A 122 1.90 10.19 -0.86
N ARG A 123 0.59 10.49 -0.78
CA ARG A 123 0.10 11.86 -0.60
C ARG A 123 0.87 12.52 0.54
N GLU A 124 1.51 13.66 0.29
CA GLU A 124 2.09 14.51 1.32
C GLU A 124 0.97 15.17 2.13
N LEU A 125 0.27 14.38 2.95
CA LEU A 125 -0.62 14.92 3.96
C LEU A 125 0.25 15.21 5.18
N ASN A 126 0.57 16.48 5.39
CA ASN A 126 1.28 16.98 6.56
C ASN A 126 0.47 16.61 7.82
N PRO A 127 0.88 15.62 8.64
CA PRO A 127 0.05 15.09 9.71
C PRO A 127 0.01 16.01 10.94
N ARG A 128 0.74 17.14 10.95
CA ARG A 128 0.76 18.12 12.04
C ARG A 128 -0.50 19.00 12.15
N MET A 129 -1.48 18.82 11.28
CA MET A 129 -2.68 19.67 11.21
C MET A 129 -4.00 18.92 11.48
N VAL A 130 -3.94 17.66 11.96
CA VAL A 130 -5.11 16.81 12.23
C VAL A 130 -5.52 16.80 13.71
N ASP A 131 -4.89 17.64 14.54
CA ASP A 131 -5.25 17.77 15.95
C ASP A 131 -6.03 19.08 16.15
N SER A 132 -7.35 18.94 16.36
CA SER A 132 -8.32 19.89 16.95
C SER A 132 -9.41 20.51 16.07
N GLN A 133 -9.20 20.81 14.78
CA GLN A 133 -10.27 21.45 13.96
C GLN A 133 -11.11 20.51 13.08
N SER A 134 -10.59 19.33 12.70
CA SER A 134 -11.30 18.43 11.76
C SER A 134 -12.39 17.58 12.39
N THR A 135 -12.33 17.32 13.70
CA THR A 135 -13.34 16.55 14.44
C THR A 135 -14.63 17.33 14.68
N ALA A 136 -14.61 18.66 14.67
CA ALA A 136 -15.82 19.48 14.82
C ALA A 136 -16.68 19.51 13.55
N LEU A 137 -16.08 19.44 12.36
CA LEU A 137 -16.81 19.50 11.09
C LEU A 137 -17.55 18.21 10.73
N ILE A 138 -17.08 17.05 11.20
CA ILE A 138 -17.74 15.76 10.90
C ILE A 138 -19.03 15.59 11.71
N HIS A 139 -19.12 16.15 12.92
CA HIS A 139 -20.33 16.04 13.74
C HIS A 139 -21.49 16.95 13.28
N LEU A 140 -21.20 18.05 12.58
CA LEU A 140 -22.23 18.99 12.10
C LEU A 140 -22.98 18.48 10.84
N ALA A 141 -22.42 17.52 10.10
CA ALA A 141 -23.00 17.01 8.86
C ALA A 141 -24.03 15.88 9.06
N THR A 142 -24.13 15.31 10.27
CA THR A 142 -25.02 14.17 10.59
C THR A 142 -26.35 14.56 11.25
N SER A 143 -26.65 15.86 11.41
CA SER A 143 -27.86 16.33 12.10
C SER A 143 -28.80 17.17 11.23
N ALA A 144 -28.84 16.96 9.92
CA ALA A 144 -29.89 17.54 9.07
C ALA A 144 -30.99 16.49 8.81
N PRO A 145 -32.23 16.70 9.29
CA PRO A 145 -33.35 15.83 8.95
C PRO A 145 -33.75 16.05 7.48
N TYR A 146 -33.80 14.96 6.70
CA TYR A 146 -34.40 14.98 5.37
C TYR A 146 -35.92 15.18 5.49
N PRO A 147 -36.54 16.17 4.81
CA PRO A 147 -37.99 16.26 4.73
C PRO A 147 -38.55 15.21 3.76
N ALA A 148 -39.77 14.75 4.08
CA ALA A 148 -40.56 13.77 3.34
C ALA A 148 -41.24 14.36 2.09
#